data_AF-A0A661MQD4-F1
#
_entry.id   AF-A0A661MQD4-F1
#
_cell.length_a   1.000
_cell.length_b   1.000
_cell.length_c   1.000
_cell.angle_alpha   90.00
_cell.angle_beta   90.00
_cell.angle_gamma   90.00
#
_symmetry.space_group_name_H-M   'P 1'
#
loop_
_entity.id
_entity.type
_entity.pdbx_description
1 polymer ?
#
loop_
_entity_poly.entity_id
_entity_poly.type
_entity_poly.pdbx_seq_one_letter_code
_entity_poly.pdbx_strand_id
1 'polypeptide(L)'
;MKIAIPLFKNRVAPHFGASSEVLLVEIKNASIEQEAKWNVGGDTPFDIARRLVDLGVEKVICGGIGRVYKEWLMSKGVVVEDNKRGDAKEILEELLSN
;
A
#
# COMPACT_ATOMS: atom_id res chain seq x y z
N MET A 1 -0.22 12.54 -4.44
CA MET A 1 -0.81 11.19 -4.30
C MET A 1 0.05 10.38 -3.37
N LYS A 2 -0.51 9.86 -2.27
CA LYS A 2 0.21 9.01 -1.32
C LYS A 2 -0.18 7.54 -1.49
N ILE A 3 0.82 6.68 -1.68
CA ILE A 3 0.65 5.25 -1.95
C ILE A 3 1.29 4.42 -0.85
N ALA A 4 0.64 3.34 -0.45
CA ALA A 4 1.20 2.32 0.41
C ALA A 4 1.26 0.95 -0.27
N ILE A 5 2.43 0.31 -0.19
CA ILE A 5 2.65 -1.06 -0.67
C ILE A 5 3.11 -1.92 0.52
N PRO A 6 2.27 -2.81 1.08
CA PRO A 6 2.73 -3.77 2.09
C PRO A 6 3.86 -4.62 1.53
N LEU A 7 4.93 -4.78 2.30
CA LEU A 7 6.16 -5.42 1.85
C LEU A 7 6.38 -6.78 2.52
N PHE A 8 6.92 -7.70 1.75
CA PHE A 8 7.71 -8.82 2.24
C PHE A 8 9.13 -8.67 1.71
N LYS A 9 10.05 -8.17 2.55
CA LYS A 9 11.39 -7.71 2.17
C LYS A 9 11.34 -6.52 1.19
N ASN A 10 11.58 -6.76 -0.09
CA ASN A 10 11.52 -5.74 -1.15
C ASN A 10 10.33 -5.95 -2.10
N ARG A 11 9.57 -7.01 -1.89
CA ARG A 11 8.48 -7.43 -2.78
C ARG A 11 7.13 -7.05 -2.20
N VAL A 12 6.13 -6.96 -3.06
CA VAL A 12 4.73 -6.83 -2.63
C VAL A 12 4.37 -8.03 -1.73
N ALA A 13 3.82 -7.76 -0.54
CA ALA A 13 3.39 -8.80 0.37
C ALA A 13 2.26 -9.63 -0.28
N PRO A 14 2.29 -10.97 -0.16
CA PRO A 14 1.33 -11.84 -0.81
C PRO A 14 -0.10 -11.61 -0.31
N HIS A 15 -0.25 -11.16 0.95
CA HIS A 15 -1.54 -10.82 1.54
C HIS A 15 -1.41 -9.54 2.39
N PHE A 16 -2.43 -8.70 2.34
CA PHE A 16 -2.59 -7.52 3.18
C PHE A 16 -2.73 -7.96 4.64
N GLY A 17 -1.91 -7.37 5.51
CA GLY A 17 -1.80 -7.76 6.91
C GLY A 17 -0.80 -8.89 7.19
N ALA A 18 -0.14 -9.45 6.18
CA ALA A 18 0.96 -10.40 6.40
C ALA A 18 2.25 -9.73 6.90
N SER A 19 2.32 -8.41 6.82
CA SER A 19 3.43 -7.57 7.25
C SER A 19 2.91 -6.19 7.64
N SER A 20 3.49 -5.61 8.69
CA SER A 20 3.28 -4.21 9.07
C SER A 20 4.31 -3.28 8.44
N GLU A 21 5.28 -3.80 7.69
CA GLU A 21 6.19 -3.01 6.88
C GLU A 21 5.52 -2.63 5.56
N VAL A 22 5.49 -1.33 5.26
CA VAL A 22 4.94 -0.77 4.03
C VAL A 22 5.97 0.14 3.37
N LEU A 23 6.04 0.11 2.04
CA LEU A 23 6.66 1.17 1.26
C LEU A 23 5.63 2.29 1.12
N LEU A 24 5.92 3.45 1.71
CA LEU A 24 5.13 4.65 1.52
C LEU A 24 5.80 5.53 0.48
N VAL A 25 5.03 5.94 -0.51
CA VAL A 25 5.50 6.74 -1.65
C VAL A 25 4.61 7.95 -1.81
N GLU A 26 5.23 9.11 -1.94
CA GLU A 26 4.56 10.34 -2.31
C GLU A 26 4.90 10.70 -3.75
N ILE A 27 3.85 10.75 -4.58
CA ILE A 27 3.94 11.07 -6.01
C ILE A 27 3.36 12.46 -6.25
N LYS A 28 4.11 13.31 -6.95
CA LYS A 28 3.71 14.65 -7.37
C LYS A 28 4.18 14.86 -8.81
N ASN A 29 3.36 15.47 -9.66
CA ASN A 29 3.71 15.75 -11.07
C ASN A 29 4.27 14.53 -11.83
N ALA A 30 3.73 13.33 -11.58
CA ALA A 30 4.18 12.06 -12.16
C ALA A 30 5.64 11.68 -11.84
N SER A 31 6.19 12.18 -10.72
CA SER A 31 7.48 11.75 -10.17
C SER A 31 7.36 11.35 -8.70
N ILE A 32 8.24 10.45 -8.26
CA ILE A 32 8.40 10.12 -6.84
C ILE A 32 9.13 11.28 -6.18
N GLU A 33 8.45 11.97 -5.28
CA GLU A 33 9.07 13.02 -4.47
C GLU A 33 9.75 12.42 -3.23
N GLN A 34 9.10 11.42 -2.62
CA GLN A 34 9.58 10.76 -1.41
C GLN A 34 9.22 9.28 -1.42
N GLU A 35 10.16 8.43 -0.99
CA GLU A 35 9.91 7.02 -0.70
C GLU A 35 10.53 6.65 0.66
N ALA A 36 9.79 5.90 1.47
CA ALA A 36 10.30 5.39 2.74
C ALA A 36 9.66 4.04 3.07
N LYS A 37 10.48 3.11 3.58
CA LYS A 37 9.96 1.94 4.28
C LYS A 37 9.55 2.36 5.67
N TRP A 38 8.30 2.09 6.03
CA TRP A 38 7.77 2.38 7.35
C TRP A 38 7.11 1.13 7.91
N ASN A 39 7.53 0.72 9.10
CA ASN A 39 6.72 -0.17 9.92
C ASN A 39 5.55 0.62 10.51
N VAL A 40 4.37 0.49 9.90
CA VAL A 40 3.17 1.16 10.41
C VAL A 40 2.70 0.55 11.70
N GLY A 41 3.17 -0.63 12.12
CA GLY A 41 2.72 -1.37 13.30
C GLY A 41 1.26 -1.84 13.21
N GLY A 42 0.73 -2.31 14.33
CA GLY A 42 -0.61 -2.90 14.41
C GLY A 42 -0.57 -4.43 14.37
N ASP A 43 -1.44 -5.06 15.14
CA ASP A 43 -1.46 -6.52 15.32
C ASP A 43 -2.44 -7.19 14.35
N THR A 44 -3.36 -6.41 13.77
CA THR A 44 -4.39 -6.89 12.86
C THR A 44 -4.38 -6.15 11.52
N PRO A 45 -4.93 -6.75 10.44
CA PRO A 45 -5.11 -6.05 9.18
C PRO A 45 -5.94 -4.76 9.31
N PHE A 46 -6.90 -4.70 10.25
CA PHE A 46 -7.68 -3.48 10.49
C PHE A 46 -6.83 -2.38 11.13
N ASP A 47 -5.90 -2.72 12.03
CA ASP A 47 -5.00 -1.73 12.61
C ASP A 47 -4.10 -1.10 11.54
N ILE A 48 -3.54 -1.94 10.66
CA ILE A 48 -2.76 -1.50 9.51
C ILE A 48 -3.62 -0.60 8.62
N ALA A 49 -4.83 -1.03 8.25
CA ALA A 49 -5.73 -0.26 7.40
C ALA A 49 -6.08 1.11 8.01
N ARG A 50 -6.38 1.17 9.32
CA ARG A 50 -6.64 2.43 10.03
C ARG A 50 -5.43 3.36 9.99
N ARG A 51 -4.24 2.83 10.29
CA ARG A 51 -3.01 3.65 10.26
C ARG A 51 -2.71 4.18 8.87
N LEU A 52 -2.93 3.40 7.81
CA LEU A 52 -2.76 3.89 6.44
C LEU A 52 -3.73 5.05 6.12
N VAL A 53 -4.99 4.94 6.55
CA VAL A 53 -5.97 6.02 6.41
C VAL A 53 -5.54 7.27 7.21
N ASP A 54 -5.10 7.10 8.44
CA ASP A 54 -4.63 8.21 9.30
C ASP A 54 -3.39 8.91 8.72
N LEU A 55 -2.55 8.16 7.97
CA LEU A 55 -1.40 8.70 7.25
C LEU A 55 -1.76 9.44 5.96
N GLY A 56 -3.04 9.49 5.59
CA GLY A 56 -3.52 10.11 4.36
C GLY A 56 -3.15 9.31 3.11
N VAL A 57 -3.04 7.98 3.22
CA VAL A 57 -2.82 7.11 2.06
C VAL A 57 -4.06 7.13 1.17
N GLU A 58 -3.86 7.42 -0.10
CA GLU A 58 -4.92 7.52 -1.11
C GLU A 58 -5.04 6.23 -1.93
N LYS A 59 -3.94 5.48 -2.07
CA LYS A 59 -3.91 4.20 -2.80
C LYS A 59 -3.13 3.14 -2.03
N VAL A 60 -3.68 1.93 -1.95
CA VAL A 60 -3.00 0.73 -1.44
C VAL A 60 -2.80 -0.27 -2.58
N ILE A 61 -1.57 -0.72 -2.77
CA ILE A 61 -1.23 -1.76 -3.76
C ILE A 61 -0.76 -3.02 -3.03
N CYS A 62 -1.41 -4.16 -3.25
CA CYS A 62 -1.10 -5.39 -2.51
C CYS A 62 -1.32 -6.67 -3.33
N GLY A 63 -0.86 -7.81 -2.80
CA GLY A 63 -1.07 -9.14 -3.40
C GLY A 63 -2.51 -9.58 -3.30
N GLY A 64 -2.95 -10.03 -2.13
CA GLY A 64 -4.34 -10.36 -1.84
C GLY A 64 -4.85 -9.59 -0.64
N ILE A 65 -6.13 -9.27 -0.61
CA ILE A 65 -6.75 -8.59 0.52
C ILE A 65 -8.12 -9.21 0.81
N GLY A 66 -8.43 -9.41 2.09
CA GLY A 66 -9.75 -9.87 2.50
C GLY A 66 -10.83 -8.85 2.12
N ARG A 67 -11.95 -9.33 1.60
CA ARG A 67 -13.06 -8.50 1.10
C ARG A 67 -13.50 -7.41 2.08
N VAL A 68 -13.64 -7.77 3.36
CA VAL A 68 -14.05 -6.83 4.41
C VAL A 68 -13.07 -5.66 4.57
N TYR A 69 -11.77 -5.90 4.47
CA TYR A 69 -10.74 -4.87 4.58
C TYR A 69 -10.71 -3.99 3.33
N LYS A 70 -10.87 -4.59 2.15
CA LYS A 70 -10.94 -3.89 0.88
C LYS A 70 -12.13 -2.92 0.85
N GLU A 71 -13.32 -3.42 1.16
CA GLU A 71 -14.55 -2.62 1.22
C GLU A 71 -14.43 -1.50 2.27
N TRP A 72 -13.82 -1.79 3.43
CA TRP A 72 -13.58 -0.78 4.46
C TRP A 72 -12.63 0.32 3.98
N LEU A 73 -11.48 -0.01 3.39
CA LEU A 73 -10.54 0.97 2.83
C LEU A 73 -11.20 1.85 1.76
N MET A 74 -11.95 1.22 0.85
CA MET A 74 -12.68 1.94 -0.19
C MET A 74 -13.76 2.87 0.39
N SER A 75 -14.44 2.47 1.47
CA SER A 75 -15.39 3.33 2.19
C SER A 75 -14.74 4.57 2.82
N LYS A 76 -13.41 4.57 2.99
CA LYS A 76 -12.61 5.69 3.48
C LYS A 76 -11.98 6.52 2.35
N GLY A 77 -12.33 6.24 1.09
CA GLY A 77 -11.78 6.93 -0.08
C GLY A 77 -10.43 6.41 -0.55
N VAL A 78 -9.95 5.29 0.00
CA VAL A 78 -8.69 4.67 -0.42
C VAL A 78 -8.93 3.77 -1.62
N VAL A 79 -8.20 3.99 -2.71
CA VAL A 79 -8.20 3.11 -3.88
C VAL A 79 -7.39 1.85 -3.54
N VAL A 80 -7.97 0.67 -3.76
CA VAL A 80 -7.27 -0.61 -3.50
C VAL A 80 -7.02 -1.33 -4.81
N GLU A 81 -5.74 -1.52 -5.13
CA GLU A 81 -5.25 -2.27 -6.27
C GLU A 81 -4.62 -3.58 -5.78
N ASP A 82 -5.37 -4.68 -5.90
CA ASP A 82 -4.94 -6.01 -5.49
C ASP A 82 -4.49 -6.86 -6.69
N ASN A 83 -4.11 -8.11 -6.43
CA ASN A 83 -3.52 -9.06 -7.36
C ASN A 83 -2.16 -8.65 -7.94
N LYS A 84 -1.41 -7.78 -7.23
CA LYS A 84 -0.05 -7.40 -7.63
C LYS A 84 1.00 -8.33 -7.04
N ARG A 85 2.00 -8.66 -7.85
CA ARG A 85 3.12 -9.55 -7.48
C ARG A 85 4.38 -9.03 -8.13
N GLY A 86 5.50 -9.09 -7.44
CA GLY A 86 6.77 -8.60 -7.99
C GLY A 86 7.55 -7.80 -6.98
N ASP A 87 8.60 -7.15 -7.45
CA ASP A 87 9.31 -6.14 -6.68
C ASP A 87 8.43 -4.89 -6.51
N ALA A 88 8.49 -4.24 -5.35
CA ALA A 88 7.66 -3.06 -5.10
C ALA A 88 8.06 -1.87 -5.99
N LYS A 89 9.35 -1.76 -6.39
CA LYS A 89 9.83 -0.69 -7.26
C LYS A 89 9.36 -0.87 -8.69
N GLU A 90 9.40 -2.10 -9.23
CA GLU A 90 8.87 -2.41 -10.56
C GLU A 90 7.40 -1.99 -10.69
N ILE A 91 6.58 -2.29 -9.67
CA ILE A 91 5.16 -1.90 -9.63
C ILE A 91 4.97 -0.37 -9.60
N LEU A 92 5.87 0.37 -8.94
CA LEU A 92 5.82 1.84 -8.94
C LEU A 92 6.23 2.42 -10.29
N GLU A 93 7.23 1.85 -10.95
CA GLU A 93 7.66 2.25 -12.29
C GLU A 93 6.54 2.03 -13.32
N GLU A 94 5.85 0.89 -13.25
CA GLU A 94 4.65 0.62 -14.07
C GLU A 94 3.54 1.64 -13.80
N LEU A 95 3.34 2.04 -12.55
CA LEU A 95 2.31 3.03 -12.20
C LEU A 95 2.62 4.43 -12.75
N LEU A 96 3.89 4.83 -12.78
CA LEU A 96 4.32 6.14 -13.29
C LEU A 96 4.38 6.21 -14.80
N SER A 97 4.46 5.06 -15.47
CA SER A 97 4.56 4.95 -16.93
C SER A 97 3.18 4.88 -17.63
N ASN A 98 2.09 4.82 -16.87
CA ASN A 98 0.70 4.83 -17.35
C ASN A 98 0.01 6.16 -17.05
#